data_AF-A0A7S7SNN2-F1
#
_entry.id   AF-A0A7S7SNN2-F1
#
_cell.length_a   1.000
_cell.length_b   1.000
_cell.length_c   1.000
_cell.angle_alpha   90.00
_cell.angle_beta   90.00
_cell.angle_gamma   90.00
#
_symmetry.space_group_name_H-M   'P 1'
#
loop_
_entity.id
_entity.type
_entity.pdbx_description
1 polymer ?
#
loop_
_entity_poly.entity_id
_entity_poly.type
_entity_poly.pdbx_seq_one_letter_code
_entity_poly.pdbx_strand_id
1 'polypeptide(L)'
;MSKKWYNYFVSVDSVTGEPASGGESGESASGPGAPAPMSAADEIAGLAHSIQPTPAPKFANPVADPASFAQIYEAAEVRVPAHGFTIFKIAEMLKSEHIRSLPVEIKRSSVLLALDAAGVKLQEVIEDAVHRDRALDTFEAVQQRSLDQLEARKADENKQLQAEADRVLNELRAKIQANNDEVTKERERLQGWRFQKQQEERRIFDAVAPFVPENPITTGPAVTPKAESGKVPGN
;
A
#
# COMPACT_ATOMS: atom_id res chain seq x y z
N MET A 1 -3.93 -22.27 -13.73
CA MET A 1 -3.53 -21.04 -14.44
C MET A 1 -4.79 -20.25 -14.77
N SER A 2 -5.11 -19.22 -13.98
CA SER A 2 -5.89 -18.03 -14.39
C SER A 2 -6.19 -17.14 -13.17
N LYS A 3 -5.25 -16.26 -12.80
CA LYS A 3 -5.54 -15.09 -11.96
C LYS A 3 -5.91 -13.95 -12.89
N LYS A 4 -7.19 -13.55 -12.90
CA LYS A 4 -7.67 -12.31 -13.53
C LYS A 4 -8.29 -11.46 -12.45
N TRP A 5 -7.50 -10.56 -11.86
CA TRP A 5 -8.01 -9.41 -11.13
C TRP A 5 -7.11 -8.24 -11.47
N TYR A 6 -7.76 -7.10 -11.71
CA TYR A 6 -7.24 -5.74 -11.94
C TYR A 6 -7.22 -5.32 -13.40
N ASN A 7 -8.37 -4.84 -13.85
CA ASN A 7 -8.47 -3.65 -14.69
C ASN A 7 -9.82 -2.98 -14.40
N TYR A 8 -9.83 -2.08 -13.41
CA TYR A 8 -10.91 -1.13 -13.22
C TYR A 8 -10.38 0.15 -12.56
N PHE A 9 -9.82 1.04 -13.37
CA PHE A 9 -9.76 2.50 -13.17
C PHE A 9 -9.85 3.12 -14.57
N VAL A 10 -11.03 3.62 -14.95
CA VAL A 10 -11.37 5.05 -15.03
C VAL A 10 -10.42 5.84 -15.93
N SER A 11 -10.93 6.22 -17.10
CA SER A 11 -10.55 7.46 -17.80
C SER A 11 -11.84 8.08 -18.33
N VAL A 12 -12.32 9.08 -17.61
CA VAL A 12 -13.17 10.14 -18.15
C VAL A 12 -12.20 11.13 -18.80
N ASP A 13 -12.33 11.39 -20.09
CA ASP A 13 -12.90 12.65 -20.58
C ASP A 13 -12.76 12.76 -22.11
N SER A 14 -13.81 13.24 -22.76
CA SER A 14 -13.78 14.17 -23.90
C SER A 14 -15.14 14.18 -24.58
N VAL A 15 -15.92 15.14 -24.11
CA VAL A 15 -17.10 15.72 -24.75
C VAL A 15 -16.89 15.87 -26.27
N THR A 16 -17.78 15.28 -27.05
CA THR A 16 -17.95 15.60 -28.48
C THR A 16 -19.45 15.60 -28.75
N GLY A 17 -20.06 16.77 -28.59
CA GLY A 17 -21.45 17.02 -28.89
C GLY A 17 -21.57 18.47 -29.34
N GLU A 18 -21.82 18.63 -30.63
CA GLU A 18 -22.10 19.88 -31.33
C GLU A 18 -23.13 20.77 -30.62
N PRO A 19 -23.04 22.10 -30.76
CA PRO A 19 -24.22 22.94 -30.74
C PRO A 19 -24.53 23.44 -32.14
N ALA A 20 -25.65 22.99 -32.69
CA ALA A 20 -26.40 23.73 -33.69
C ALA A 20 -27.08 24.92 -32.99
N SER A 21 -26.72 26.16 -33.34
CA SER A 21 -27.51 27.35 -32.98
C SER A 21 -28.22 27.87 -34.22
N GLY A 22 -29.55 27.74 -34.23
CA GLY A 22 -30.44 28.51 -35.09
C GLY A 22 -31.19 29.54 -34.25
N GLY A 23 -31.33 30.75 -34.80
CA GLY A 23 -32.28 31.83 -34.44
C GLY A 23 -32.17 32.42 -33.01
N GLU A 24 -32.52 33.66 -32.73
CA GLU A 24 -32.82 34.87 -33.50
C GLU A 24 -32.98 35.99 -32.45
N SER A 25 -32.61 37.22 -32.82
CA SER A 25 -33.14 38.53 -32.35
C SER A 25 -33.31 38.83 -30.85
N GLY A 26 -32.71 39.95 -30.41
CA GLY A 26 -33.08 40.59 -29.14
C GLY A 26 -32.23 41.82 -28.82
N GLU A 27 -32.41 42.88 -29.61
CA GLU A 27 -31.85 44.20 -29.39
C GLU A 27 -32.47 44.85 -28.13
N SER A 28 -31.64 45.35 -27.20
CA SER A 28 -32.02 46.44 -26.29
C SER A 28 -30.80 47.10 -25.68
N ALA A 29 -30.59 48.35 -26.11
CA ALA A 29 -29.72 49.31 -25.46
C ALA A 29 -30.19 49.63 -24.03
N SER A 30 -29.25 49.85 -23.11
CA SER A 30 -29.46 50.66 -21.89
C SER A 30 -28.10 51.11 -21.33
N GLY A 31 -28.04 52.39 -20.95
CA GLY A 31 -26.84 53.15 -20.61
C GLY A 31 -26.15 52.80 -19.28
N PRO A 32 -25.18 53.63 -18.84
CA PRO A 32 -24.27 53.30 -17.75
C PRO A 32 -24.98 53.35 -16.39
N GLY A 33 -25.28 52.18 -15.85
CA GLY A 33 -25.83 51.98 -14.51
C GLY A 33 -24.75 52.05 -13.43
N ALA A 34 -25.11 52.70 -12.32
CA ALA A 34 -24.39 52.81 -11.06
C ALA A 34 -23.82 51.46 -10.53
N PRO A 35 -22.77 51.49 -9.69
CA PRO A 35 -22.13 50.27 -9.17
C PRO A 35 -23.14 49.42 -8.38
N ALA A 36 -23.20 48.14 -8.72
CA ALA A 36 -24.01 47.14 -8.04
C ALA A 36 -23.59 47.03 -6.55
N PRO A 37 -24.54 46.78 -5.62
CA PRO A 37 -24.19 46.48 -4.24
C PRO A 37 -23.39 45.17 -4.19
N MET A 38 -22.32 45.15 -3.39
CA MET A 38 -21.46 43.99 -3.18
C MET A 38 -22.31 42.78 -2.78
N SER A 39 -22.09 41.63 -3.42
CA SER A 39 -22.82 40.40 -3.10
C SER A 39 -22.38 39.91 -1.73
N ALA A 40 -23.31 39.44 -0.89
CA ALA A 40 -22.98 38.80 0.38
C ALA A 40 -22.03 37.59 0.19
N ALA A 41 -21.96 37.01 -1.02
CA ALA A 41 -20.97 36.00 -1.38
C ALA A 41 -19.54 36.56 -1.45
N ASP A 42 -19.37 37.79 -1.97
CA ASP A 42 -18.08 38.49 -2.04
C ASP A 42 -17.63 38.95 -0.64
N GLU A 43 -18.57 39.33 0.23
CA GLU A 43 -18.27 39.61 1.64
C GLU A 43 -17.82 38.34 2.39
N ILE A 44 -18.49 37.20 2.18
CA ILE A 44 -18.09 35.90 2.76
C ILE A 44 -16.75 35.43 2.20
N ALA A 45 -16.49 35.63 0.90
CA ALA A 45 -15.21 35.33 0.28
C ALA A 45 -14.09 36.23 0.83
N GLY A 46 -14.35 37.52 1.03
CA GLY A 46 -13.42 38.46 1.68
C GLY A 46 -13.16 38.10 3.14
N LEU A 47 -14.18 37.59 3.84
CA LEU A 47 -14.08 37.08 5.20
C LEU A 47 -13.18 35.85 5.30
N ALA A 48 -13.32 34.91 4.36
CA ALA A 48 -12.47 33.74 4.25
C ALA A 48 -11.01 34.08 3.94
N HIS A 49 -10.77 35.18 3.21
CA HIS A 49 -9.42 35.68 2.91
C HIS A 49 -8.81 36.54 4.05
N SER A 50 -9.65 37.15 4.89
CA SER A 50 -9.25 38.02 6.03
C SER A 50 -8.81 37.22 7.26
N ILE A 51 -9.23 35.95 7.36
CA ILE A 51 -8.71 35.03 8.36
C ILE A 51 -7.24 34.80 8.02
N GLN A 52 -6.35 35.50 8.74
CA GLN A 52 -4.91 35.30 8.65
C GLN A 52 -4.62 33.79 8.75
N PRO A 53 -3.66 33.26 7.97
CA PRO A 53 -3.36 31.84 8.01
C PRO A 53 -2.81 31.52 9.40
N THR A 54 -3.67 31.03 10.28
CA THR A 54 -3.26 30.38 11.51
C THR A 54 -2.28 29.27 11.13
N PRO A 55 -1.19 29.07 11.89
CA PRO A 55 -0.22 28.03 11.59
C PRO A 55 -0.93 26.69 11.53
N ALA A 56 -0.54 25.85 10.56
CA ALA A 56 -1.13 24.53 10.39
C ALA A 56 -1.07 23.76 11.72
N PRO A 57 -2.19 23.14 12.16
CA PRO A 57 -2.20 22.36 13.40
C PRO A 57 -1.13 21.27 13.31
N LYS A 58 -0.23 21.27 14.28
CA LYS A 58 0.85 20.28 14.38
C LYS A 58 0.39 19.17 15.29
N PHE A 59 0.19 17.98 14.73
CA PHE A 59 0.05 16.77 15.56
C PHE A 59 1.37 16.52 16.29
N ALA A 60 1.39 16.78 17.60
CA ALA A 60 2.57 16.57 18.43
C ALA A 60 2.86 15.06 18.64
N ASN A 61 1.82 14.23 18.59
CA ASN A 61 1.92 12.77 18.74
C ASN A 61 1.21 12.08 17.57
N PRO A 62 1.79 10.99 17.01
CA PRO A 62 1.09 10.17 16.02
C PRO A 62 -0.12 9.53 16.69
N VAL A 63 -1.32 9.97 16.33
CA VAL A 63 -2.56 9.32 16.75
C VAL A 63 -2.73 8.10 15.86
N ALA A 64 -2.04 7.02 16.23
CA ALA A 64 -1.96 5.80 15.44
C ALA A 64 -3.33 5.14 15.20
N ASP A 65 -4.31 5.45 16.06
CA ASP A 65 -5.70 5.03 15.88
C ASP A 65 -6.63 5.92 16.75
N PRO A 66 -7.16 7.04 16.22
CA PRO A 66 -8.08 7.87 16.99
C PRO A 66 -9.37 7.09 17.20
N ALA A 67 -9.69 6.77 18.45
CA ALA A 67 -10.96 6.12 18.78
C ALA A 67 -12.17 7.03 18.47
N SER A 68 -11.95 8.33 18.22
CA SER A 68 -12.97 9.29 17.80
C SER A 68 -12.39 10.57 17.19
N PHE A 69 -13.18 11.29 16.39
CA PHE A 69 -12.84 12.63 15.86
C PHE A 69 -12.54 13.67 16.94
N ALA A 70 -13.10 13.52 18.15
CA ALA A 70 -12.82 14.41 19.27
C ALA A 70 -11.33 14.41 19.64
N GLN A 71 -10.69 13.24 19.61
CA GLN A 71 -9.25 13.09 19.87
C GLN A 71 -8.40 13.76 18.78
N ILE A 72 -8.85 13.72 17.52
CA ILE A 72 -8.16 14.40 16.42
C ILE A 72 -8.20 15.92 16.63
N TYR A 73 -9.37 16.46 17.00
CA TYR A 73 -9.52 17.89 17.29
C TYR A 73 -8.73 18.32 18.52
N GLU A 74 -8.69 17.51 19.58
CA GLU A 74 -7.88 17.77 20.77
C GLU A 74 -6.38 17.74 20.44
N ALA A 75 -5.91 16.74 19.70
CA ALA A 75 -4.52 16.62 19.28
C ALA A 75 -4.09 17.71 18.30
N ALA A 76 -5.02 18.28 17.55
CA ALA A 76 -4.84 19.45 16.70
C ALA A 76 -5.00 20.79 17.45
N GLU A 77 -5.20 20.76 18.77
CA GLU A 77 -5.43 21.92 19.64
C GLU A 77 -6.61 22.80 19.20
N VAL A 78 -7.62 22.22 18.56
CA VAL A 78 -8.83 22.93 18.15
C VAL A 78 -9.67 23.23 19.39
N ARG A 79 -9.62 24.48 19.86
CA ARG A 79 -10.33 24.93 21.05
C ARG A 79 -11.84 25.00 20.79
N VAL A 80 -12.63 24.52 21.75
CA VAL A 80 -14.07 24.78 21.76
C VAL A 80 -14.29 26.25 22.14
N PRO A 81 -15.02 27.04 21.34
CA PRO A 81 -15.28 28.44 21.66
C PRO A 81 -16.05 28.60 22.99
N ALA A 82 -15.74 29.64 23.75
CA ALA A 82 -16.30 29.86 25.09
C ALA A 82 -17.84 30.03 25.09
N HIS A 83 -18.41 30.48 23.96
CA HIS A 83 -19.85 30.62 23.77
C HIS A 83 -20.57 29.30 23.44
N GLY A 84 -19.84 28.19 23.25
CA GLY A 84 -20.40 26.85 23.03
C GLY A 84 -21.05 26.60 21.66
N PHE A 85 -21.19 27.64 20.82
CA PHE A 85 -21.65 27.51 19.44
C PHE A 85 -20.49 27.10 18.52
N THR A 86 -20.36 25.80 18.27
CA THR A 86 -19.47 25.23 17.25
C THR A 86 -20.19 25.03 15.92
N ILE A 87 -19.45 24.71 14.85
CA ILE A 87 -20.06 24.33 13.57
C ILE A 87 -21.02 23.13 13.71
N PHE A 88 -20.76 22.23 14.65
CA PHE A 88 -21.63 21.09 14.92
C PHE A 88 -22.97 21.51 15.52
N LYS A 89 -23.01 22.61 16.30
CA LYS A 89 -24.26 23.14 16.83
C LYS A 89 -25.15 23.70 15.72
N ILE A 90 -24.56 24.38 14.74
CA ILE A 90 -25.28 24.81 13.55
C ILE A 90 -25.76 23.61 12.72
N ALA A 91 -24.90 22.60 12.54
CA ALA A 91 -25.29 21.37 11.83
C ALA A 91 -26.45 20.64 12.51
N GLU A 92 -26.50 20.63 13.85
CA GLU A 92 -27.62 20.12 14.63
C GLU A 92 -28.90 20.95 14.41
N MET A 93 -28.79 22.28 14.47
CA MET A 93 -29.92 23.18 14.23
C MET A 93 -30.51 23.01 12.82
N LEU A 94 -29.66 22.89 11.80
CA LEU A 94 -30.08 22.66 10.42
C LEU A 94 -30.76 21.30 10.21
N LYS A 95 -30.46 20.31 11.06
CA LYS A 95 -31.11 18.99 11.06
C LYS A 95 -32.39 18.94 11.89
N SER A 96 -32.70 19.97 12.67
CA SER A 96 -33.91 20.02 13.50
C SER A 96 -35.18 19.94 12.66
N GLU A 97 -36.24 19.31 13.19
CA GLU A 97 -37.52 19.15 12.51
C GLU A 97 -38.10 20.47 11.98
N HIS A 98 -37.91 21.55 12.73
CA HIS A 98 -38.47 22.86 12.41
C HIS A 98 -37.74 23.59 11.28
N ILE A 99 -36.48 23.23 11.00
CA ILE A 99 -35.63 23.94 10.05
C ILE A 99 -35.27 23.06 8.84
N ARG A 100 -35.21 21.73 8.99
CA ARG A 100 -34.70 20.81 7.96
C ARG A 100 -35.49 20.81 6.65
N SER A 101 -36.81 20.99 6.70
CA SER A 101 -37.69 20.98 5.51
C SER A 101 -37.82 22.35 4.84
N LEU A 102 -37.27 23.40 5.45
CA LEU A 102 -37.40 24.77 4.95
C LEU A 102 -36.48 25.02 3.73
N PRO A 103 -36.83 25.98 2.86
CA PRO A 103 -35.93 26.50 1.82
C PRO A 103 -34.61 27.03 2.40
N VAL A 104 -33.55 27.00 1.60
CA VAL A 104 -32.16 27.34 2.02
C VAL A 104 -32.07 28.76 2.58
N GLU A 105 -32.80 29.70 1.99
CA GLU A 105 -32.85 31.10 2.37
C GLU A 105 -33.49 31.26 3.75
N ILE A 106 -34.56 30.51 4.03
CA ILE A 106 -35.23 30.53 5.34
C ILE A 106 -34.37 29.84 6.39
N LYS A 107 -33.67 28.75 6.04
CA LYS A 107 -32.68 28.10 6.91
C LYS A 107 -31.58 29.07 7.32
N ARG A 108 -31.00 29.79 6.34
CA ARG A 108 -29.98 30.81 6.57
C ARG A 108 -30.47 31.89 7.53
N SER A 109 -31.62 32.50 7.24
CA SER A 109 -32.19 33.56 8.08
C SER A 109 -32.51 33.07 9.50
N SER A 110 -33.03 31.85 9.64
CA SER A 110 -33.34 31.25 10.94
C SER A 110 -32.08 31.00 11.79
N VAL A 111 -31.00 30.51 11.16
CA VAL A 111 -29.72 30.29 11.85
C VAL A 111 -29.07 31.63 12.22
N LEU A 112 -29.06 32.61 11.31
CA LEU A 112 -28.51 33.94 11.58
C LEU A 112 -29.23 34.62 12.76
N LEU A 113 -30.56 34.53 12.80
CA LEU A 113 -31.36 35.07 13.90
C LEU A 113 -31.01 34.38 15.23
N ALA A 114 -30.84 33.06 15.23
CA ALA A 114 -30.49 32.32 16.42
C ALA A 114 -29.05 32.62 16.91
N LEU A 115 -28.11 32.85 15.99
CA LEU A 115 -26.75 33.29 16.33
C LEU A 115 -26.74 34.71 16.91
N ASP A 116 -27.51 35.63 16.33
CA ASP A 116 -27.66 37.00 16.82
C ASP A 116 -28.29 37.02 18.22
N ALA A 117 -29.33 36.22 18.44
CA ALA A 117 -29.96 36.04 19.76
C ALA A 117 -28.99 35.47 20.81
N ALA A 118 -28.01 34.67 20.38
CA ALA A 118 -26.96 34.12 21.25
C ALA A 118 -25.74 35.04 21.39
N GLY A 119 -25.70 36.18 20.66
CA GLY A 119 -24.56 37.09 20.63
C GLY A 119 -23.30 36.53 19.95
N VAL A 120 -23.44 35.51 19.11
CA VAL A 120 -22.32 34.84 18.43
C VAL A 120 -22.18 35.35 17.01
N LYS A 121 -20.96 35.73 16.61
CA LYS A 121 -20.70 36.18 15.24
C LYS A 121 -20.61 34.97 14.31
N LEU A 122 -21.23 35.08 13.13
CA LEU A 122 -21.11 34.05 12.09
C LEU A 122 -19.64 33.76 11.74
N GLN A 123 -18.80 34.80 11.73
CA GLN A 123 -17.35 34.73 11.58
C GLN A 123 -16.72 33.63 12.45
N GLU A 124 -17.01 33.65 13.75
CA GLU A 124 -16.39 32.76 14.74
C GLU A 124 -16.75 31.31 14.47
N VAL A 125 -17.95 31.05 13.95
CA VAL A 125 -18.37 29.69 13.59
C VAL A 125 -17.75 29.22 12.27
N ILE A 126 -17.58 30.12 11.30
CA ILE A 126 -16.83 29.83 10.07
C ILE A 126 -15.37 29.52 10.40
N GLU A 127 -14.76 30.29 11.30
CA GLU A 127 -13.40 30.05 11.79
C GLU A 127 -13.30 28.67 12.48
N ASP A 128 -14.23 28.30 13.36
CA ASP A 128 -14.28 26.96 13.97
C ASP A 128 -14.38 25.85 12.91
N ALA A 129 -15.21 26.04 11.87
CA ALA A 129 -15.35 25.09 10.78
C ALA A 129 -14.03 24.89 10.01
N VAL A 130 -13.38 25.98 9.61
CA VAL A 130 -12.11 25.95 8.87
C VAL A 130 -10.99 25.32 9.70
N HIS A 131 -10.92 25.61 11.01
CA HIS A 131 -9.91 25.00 11.88
C HIS A 131 -10.11 23.49 12.02
N ARG A 132 -11.35 23.03 12.14
CA ARG A 132 -11.68 21.60 12.22
C ARG A 132 -11.37 20.88 10.90
N ASP A 133 -11.74 21.46 9.78
CA ASP A 133 -11.47 20.91 8.44
C ASP A 133 -9.96 20.77 8.20
N ARG A 134 -9.21 21.84 8.47
CA ARG A 134 -7.75 21.83 8.38
C ARG A 134 -7.10 20.81 9.31
N ALA A 135 -7.67 20.57 10.49
CA ALA A 135 -7.19 19.52 11.39
C ALA A 135 -7.42 18.11 10.82
N LEU A 136 -8.50 17.89 10.08
CA LEU A 136 -8.73 16.62 9.39
C LEU A 136 -7.74 16.43 8.24
N ASP A 137 -7.54 17.45 7.41
CA ASP A 137 -6.58 17.41 6.29
C ASP A 137 -5.16 17.12 6.76
N THR A 138 -4.72 17.80 7.82
CA THR A 138 -3.38 17.57 8.37
C THR A 138 -3.26 16.19 9.00
N PHE A 139 -4.34 15.65 9.57
CA PHE A 139 -4.33 14.31 10.15
C PHE A 139 -4.17 13.26 9.06
N GLU A 140 -4.94 13.38 7.98
CA GLU A 140 -4.83 12.53 6.80
C GLU A 140 -3.42 12.58 6.20
N ALA A 141 -2.86 13.78 6.02
CA ALA A 141 -1.51 13.94 5.49
C ALA A 141 -0.43 13.28 6.39
N VAL A 142 -0.58 13.35 7.72
CA VAL A 142 0.32 12.67 8.66
C VAL A 142 0.16 11.15 8.56
N GLN A 143 -1.08 10.65 8.50
CA GLN A 143 -1.35 9.22 8.37
C GLN A 143 -0.79 8.67 7.05
N GLN A 144 -1.01 9.36 5.92
CA GLN A 144 -0.47 8.96 4.63
C GLN A 144 1.06 8.91 4.66
N ARG A 145 1.71 9.95 5.21
CA ARG A 145 3.18 9.96 5.35
C ARG A 145 3.67 8.81 6.24
N SER A 146 2.96 8.48 7.32
CA SER A 146 3.34 7.37 8.19
C SER A 146 3.22 6.02 7.49
N LEU A 147 2.19 5.84 6.64
CA LEU A 147 2.00 4.66 5.81
C LEU A 147 3.12 4.54 4.79
N ASP A 148 3.42 5.61 4.05
CA ASP A 148 4.49 5.63 3.05
C ASP A 148 5.86 5.26 3.67
N GLN A 149 6.14 5.78 4.87
CA GLN A 149 7.37 5.45 5.61
C GLN A 149 7.42 3.98 6.04
N LEU A 150 6.29 3.44 6.51
CA LEU A 150 6.20 2.04 6.90
C LEU A 150 6.36 1.13 5.68
N GLU A 151 5.69 1.44 4.57
CA GLU A 151 5.80 0.70 3.31
C GLU A 151 7.24 0.71 2.79
N ALA A 152 7.89 1.87 2.75
CA ALA A 152 9.29 1.97 2.33
C ALA A 152 10.21 1.12 3.22
N ARG A 153 10.08 1.24 4.54
CA ARG A 153 10.86 0.47 5.50
C ARG A 153 10.63 -1.04 5.32
N LYS A 154 9.38 -1.47 5.18
CA LYS A 154 9.03 -2.90 5.02
C LYS A 154 9.47 -3.45 3.67
N ALA A 155 9.41 -2.64 2.62
CA ALA A 155 9.94 -3.01 1.32
C ALA A 155 11.45 -3.25 1.38
N ASP A 156 12.20 -2.42 2.10
CA ASP A 156 13.64 -2.59 2.26
C ASP A 156 14.00 -3.78 3.16
N GLU A 157 13.27 -3.99 4.27
CA GLU A 157 13.39 -5.21 5.09
C GLU A 157 13.14 -6.48 4.24
N ASN A 158 12.10 -6.47 3.40
CA ASN A 158 11.79 -7.60 2.52
C ASN A 158 12.89 -7.85 1.47
N LYS A 159 13.47 -6.80 0.89
CA LYS A 159 14.61 -6.95 -0.05
C LYS A 159 15.82 -7.58 0.63
N GLN A 160 16.11 -7.18 1.87
CA GLN A 160 17.22 -7.75 2.65
C GLN A 160 17.01 -9.24 2.93
N LEU A 161 15.80 -9.60 3.38
CA LEU A 161 15.44 -11.01 3.63
C LEU A 161 15.52 -11.85 2.35
N GLN A 162 15.08 -11.31 1.21
CA GLN A 162 15.19 -11.99 -0.09
C GLN A 162 16.65 -12.23 -0.47
N ALA A 163 17.52 -11.22 -0.30
CA ALA A 163 18.94 -11.35 -0.58
C ALA A 163 19.63 -12.37 0.33
N GLU A 164 19.25 -12.43 1.61
CA GLU A 164 19.76 -13.43 2.55
C GLU A 164 19.30 -14.84 2.17
N ALA A 165 18.01 -15.01 1.81
CA ALA A 165 17.49 -16.28 1.33
C ALA A 165 18.23 -16.77 0.08
N ASP A 166 18.46 -15.89 -0.90
CA ASP A 166 19.19 -16.22 -2.12
C ASP A 166 20.63 -16.61 -1.82
N ARG A 167 21.29 -15.92 -0.88
CA ARG A 167 22.65 -16.28 -0.43
C ARG A 167 22.68 -17.69 0.16
N VAL A 168 21.80 -17.99 1.13
CA VAL A 168 21.76 -19.30 1.79
C VAL A 168 21.43 -20.41 0.77
N LEU A 169 20.50 -20.17 -0.15
CA LEU A 169 20.18 -21.11 -1.22
C LEU A 169 21.37 -21.40 -2.13
N ASN A 170 22.16 -20.37 -2.48
CA ASN A 170 23.35 -20.54 -3.29
C ASN A 170 24.44 -21.32 -2.54
N GLU A 171 24.64 -21.05 -1.26
CA GLU A 171 25.56 -21.82 -0.40
C GLU A 171 25.15 -23.30 -0.31
N LEU A 172 23.85 -23.58 -0.12
CA LEU A 172 23.35 -24.95 -0.07
C LEU A 172 23.48 -25.67 -1.42
N ARG A 173 23.17 -24.99 -2.53
CA ARG A 173 23.36 -25.54 -3.88
C ARG A 173 24.83 -25.87 -4.15
N ALA A 174 25.76 -25.00 -3.77
CA ALA A 174 27.19 -25.24 -3.91
C ALA A 174 27.63 -26.47 -3.09
N LYS A 175 27.13 -26.64 -1.87
CA LYS A 175 27.40 -27.84 -1.04
C LYS A 175 26.85 -29.11 -1.67
N ILE A 176 25.63 -29.08 -2.20
CA ILE A 176 25.03 -30.22 -2.90
C ILE A 176 25.89 -30.60 -4.12
N GLN A 177 26.33 -29.60 -4.89
CA GLN A 177 27.19 -29.84 -6.05
C GLN A 177 28.52 -30.46 -5.64
N ALA A 178 29.20 -29.91 -4.63
CA ALA A 178 30.46 -30.45 -4.13
C ALA A 178 30.33 -31.90 -3.66
N ASN A 179 29.25 -32.23 -2.94
CA ASN A 179 28.99 -33.61 -2.51
C ASN A 179 28.76 -34.55 -3.70
N ASN A 180 28.04 -34.11 -4.73
CA ASN A 180 27.82 -34.90 -5.95
C ASN A 180 29.13 -35.11 -6.73
N ASP A 181 29.98 -34.09 -6.80
CA ASP A 181 31.29 -34.17 -7.46
C ASP A 181 32.22 -35.13 -6.70
N GLU A 182 32.20 -35.10 -5.36
CA GLU A 182 32.97 -36.03 -4.53
C GLU A 182 32.50 -37.49 -4.73
N VAL A 183 31.18 -37.72 -4.72
CA VAL A 183 30.62 -39.05 -5.03
C VAL A 183 31.02 -39.50 -6.44
N THR A 184 31.02 -38.60 -7.41
CA THR A 184 31.41 -38.91 -8.80
C THR A 184 32.89 -39.28 -8.88
N LYS A 185 33.76 -38.51 -8.22
CA LYS A 185 35.21 -38.78 -8.16
C LYS A 185 35.52 -40.13 -7.53
N GLU A 186 34.86 -40.49 -6.43
CA GLU A 186 35.06 -41.79 -5.79
C GLU A 186 34.50 -42.95 -6.65
N ARG A 187 33.40 -42.72 -7.38
CA ARG A 187 32.90 -43.70 -8.36
C ARG A 187 33.90 -43.93 -9.50
N GLU A 188 34.47 -42.87 -10.05
CA GLU A 188 35.50 -42.95 -11.10
C GLU A 188 36.75 -43.67 -10.59
N ARG A 189 37.21 -43.34 -9.38
CA ARG A 189 38.34 -44.00 -8.72
C ARG A 189 38.09 -45.50 -8.56
N LEU A 190 36.90 -45.89 -8.10
CA LEU A 190 36.53 -47.31 -7.95
C LEU A 190 36.46 -48.02 -9.31
N GLN A 191 35.95 -47.36 -10.34
CA GLN A 191 35.91 -47.92 -11.70
C GLN A 191 37.32 -48.12 -12.26
N GLY A 192 38.20 -47.13 -12.10
CA GLY A 192 39.62 -47.25 -12.49
C GLY A 192 40.33 -48.39 -11.78
N TRP A 193 40.12 -48.54 -10.46
CA TRP A 193 40.63 -49.67 -9.69
C TRP A 193 40.09 -51.01 -10.19
N ARG A 194 38.79 -51.12 -10.46
CA ARG A 194 38.18 -52.36 -11.00
C ARG A 194 38.80 -52.75 -12.34
N PHE A 195 39.09 -51.78 -13.20
CA PHE A 195 39.74 -52.03 -14.49
C PHE A 195 41.19 -52.53 -14.32
N GLN A 196 41.96 -51.90 -13.43
CA GLN A 196 43.31 -52.37 -13.10
C GLN A 196 43.28 -53.77 -12.49
N LYS A 197 42.37 -54.01 -11.55
CA LYS A 197 42.17 -55.30 -10.91
C LYS A 197 41.86 -56.38 -11.95
N GLN A 198 40.96 -56.13 -12.90
CA GLN A 198 40.60 -57.09 -13.93
C GLN A 198 41.78 -57.44 -14.86
N GLN A 199 42.59 -56.45 -15.24
CA GLN A 199 43.80 -56.69 -16.03
C GLN A 199 44.81 -57.56 -15.26
N GLU A 200 44.98 -57.31 -13.97
CA GLU A 200 45.88 -58.11 -13.14
C GLU A 200 45.33 -59.53 -12.94
N GLU A 201 44.05 -59.69 -12.63
CA GLU A 201 43.39 -61.00 -12.54
C GLU A 201 43.54 -61.79 -13.86
N ARG A 202 43.41 -61.11 -15.01
CA ARG A 202 43.64 -61.73 -16.32
C ARG A 202 45.09 -62.15 -16.50
N ARG A 203 46.05 -61.31 -16.12
CA ARG A 203 47.48 -61.62 -16.18
C ARG A 203 47.84 -62.83 -15.33
N ILE A 204 47.33 -62.88 -14.10
CA ILE A 204 47.55 -64.02 -13.20
C ILE A 204 46.85 -65.27 -13.76
N PHE A 205 45.64 -65.14 -14.29
CA PHE A 205 44.93 -66.25 -14.95
C PHE A 205 45.77 -66.84 -16.10
N ASP A 206 46.23 -66.00 -17.03
CA ASP A 206 47.03 -66.45 -18.18
C ASP A 206 48.38 -67.07 -17.73
N ALA A 207 48.97 -66.60 -16.63
CA ALA A 207 50.19 -67.17 -16.06
C ALA A 207 49.99 -68.54 -15.38
N VAL A 208 48.84 -68.77 -14.75
CA VAL A 208 48.51 -70.02 -14.04
C VAL A 208 47.95 -71.08 -15.00
N ALA A 209 47.35 -70.68 -16.12
CA ALA A 209 46.69 -71.56 -17.08
C ALA A 209 47.54 -72.75 -17.60
N PRO A 210 48.88 -72.65 -17.80
CA PRO A 210 49.70 -73.79 -18.22
C PRO A 210 49.94 -74.85 -17.12
N PHE A 211 49.74 -74.49 -15.85
CA PHE A 211 50.14 -75.32 -14.70
C PHE A 211 48.97 -75.99 -13.98
N VAL A 212 47.73 -75.55 -14.21
CA VAL A 212 46.53 -76.07 -13.54
C VAL A 212 45.40 -76.27 -14.56
N PRO A 213 44.83 -77.48 -14.68
CA PRO A 213 43.77 -77.78 -15.66
C PRO A 213 42.42 -77.08 -15.37
N GLU A 214 42.15 -76.72 -14.10
CA GLU A 214 41.02 -75.85 -13.72
C GLU A 214 41.56 -74.61 -12.99
N ASN A 215 41.48 -73.44 -13.63
CA ASN A 215 42.03 -72.22 -13.08
C ASN A 215 41.05 -71.58 -12.05
N PRO A 216 41.46 -71.41 -10.78
CA PRO A 216 40.59 -70.87 -9.73
C PRO A 216 40.38 -69.34 -9.80
N ILE A 217 41.03 -68.63 -10.73
CA ILE A 217 40.97 -67.17 -10.79
C ILE A 217 39.73 -66.71 -11.56
N THR A 218 38.90 -65.90 -10.89
CA THR A 218 37.76 -65.23 -11.50
C THR A 218 38.23 -64.06 -12.36
N THR A 219 37.96 -64.10 -13.67
CA THR A 219 38.27 -63.01 -14.63
C THR A 219 37.03 -62.21 -15.05
N GLY A 220 35.88 -62.47 -14.41
CA GLY A 220 34.61 -61.81 -14.68
C GLY A 220 34.28 -60.65 -13.70
N PRO A 221 33.38 -59.73 -14.07
CA PRO A 221 32.97 -58.65 -13.19
C PRO A 221 32.32 -59.22 -11.92
N ALA A 222 32.88 -58.87 -10.76
CA ALA A 222 32.32 -59.25 -9.47
C ALA A 222 30.85 -58.79 -9.38
N VAL A 223 29.95 -59.74 -9.14
CA VAL A 223 28.51 -59.53 -8.95
C VAL A 223 28.33 -58.48 -7.86
N THR A 224 27.90 -57.28 -8.23
CA THR A 224 27.52 -56.25 -7.25
C THR A 224 26.29 -56.74 -6.48
N PRO A 225 26.30 -56.79 -5.15
CA PRO A 225 25.09 -57.04 -4.40
C PRO A 225 24.09 -55.92 -4.73
N LYS A 226 22.91 -56.34 -5.18
CA LYS A 226 21.76 -55.50 -5.49
C LYS A 226 21.47 -54.61 -4.27
N ALA A 227 21.68 -53.30 -4.41
CA ALA A 227 21.28 -52.34 -3.40
C ALA A 227 19.76 -52.47 -3.18
N GLU A 228 19.38 -52.98 -2.01
CA GLU A 228 18.00 -52.96 -1.55
C GLU A 228 17.53 -51.51 -1.52
N SER A 229 16.47 -51.27 -2.28
CA SER A 229 15.77 -50.01 -2.36
C SER A 229 15.09 -49.79 -1.02
N GLY A 230 15.77 -49.09 -0.11
CA GLY A 230 15.20 -48.58 1.13
C GLY A 230 14.08 -47.60 0.81
N LYS A 231 12.86 -48.13 0.78
CA LYS A 231 11.60 -47.40 0.73
C LYS A 231 11.57 -46.44 1.90
N VAL A 232 11.64 -45.13 1.64
CA VAL A 232 11.33 -44.09 2.62
C VAL A 232 9.80 -44.06 2.74
N PRO A 233 9.18 -44.41 3.88
CA PRO A 233 7.78 -44.11 4.10
C PRO A 233 7.65 -42.60 4.32
N GLY A 234 6.80 -41.96 3.52
CA GLY A 234 6.43 -40.58 3.72
C GLY A 234 5.68 -40.38 5.04
N ASN A 235 5.90 -39.21 5.64
CA ASN A 235 5.00 -38.59 6.59
C ASN A 235 5.00 -37.08 6.34
#